data_AF-A0A2R6WPE9-F1
#
_entry.id   AF-A0A2R6WPE9-F1
#
_cell.length_a   1.000
_cell.length_b   1.000
_cell.length_c   1.000
_cell.angle_alpha   90.00
_cell.angle_beta   90.00
_cell.angle_gamma   90.00
#
_symmetry.space_group_name_H-M   'P 1'
#
loop_
_entity.id
_entity.type
_entity.pdbx_description
1 polymer ?
#
loop_
_entity_poly.entity_id
_entity_poly.type
_entity_poly.pdbx_seq_one_letter_code
_entity_poly.pdbx_strand_id
1 'polypeptide(L)'
;MAFDNSRKLRSRGNQVFKEACSECLAPVLRKGRFLNAGAFYTQALDASRSDDERAKCSKNLGAVNWNHAKMVLELYEDCRATALNDRTPAFYVEKSVEYYLAALRHGRASHQRREWMDDIENTLEGVVKCLVEEHAAVADRAFLEKLCWVFQSGLQPGARSQAFEKLQLGYIQVVFDDAVKELKRRDQASSGANYSKCLALLHSCSTPIEEAQKRAKHDSEAVSKIETLKSSINSCRATCESIQAREAGKRFRQESMKARDEASRQEFAIFALDKFKEAVVHARGFDAECEAEALACIGDLYTEVLRKEQQAQPYYTLVVKLAQNSDTMQSANWYQRAKTSVNLWFKRRHEGPKTSYSVLPEIKGDVEKLENEFKRLNTDEFLRFLYKAHPPRGNTGSFSLSELDGGTKSRIAVRKALRHYHPDHNTVGDDKWTALCGEITKLLLQKHRGVVQE
;
A
#
# COMPACT_ATOMS: atom_id res chain seq x y z
N MET A 1 45.61 -8.26 -50.21
CA MET A 1 44.98 -6.94 -50.45
C MET A 1 43.66 -6.70 -49.69
N ALA A 2 42.95 -7.72 -49.20
CA ALA A 2 41.62 -7.52 -48.59
C ALA A 2 41.59 -7.09 -47.10
N PHE A 3 42.64 -7.36 -46.31
CA PHE A 3 42.72 -6.96 -44.88
C PHE A 3 42.79 -5.44 -44.65
N ASP A 4 43.03 -4.65 -45.69
CA ASP A 4 43.18 -3.20 -45.58
C ASP A 4 41.85 -2.44 -45.81
N ASN A 5 40.81 -3.13 -46.29
CA ASN A 5 39.57 -2.45 -46.71
C ASN A 5 38.72 -1.96 -45.52
N SER A 6 38.51 -2.80 -44.50
CA SER A 6 37.77 -2.40 -43.27
C SER A 6 38.47 -1.23 -42.56
N ARG A 7 39.80 -1.27 -42.45
CA ARG A 7 40.59 -0.19 -41.84
C ARG A 7 40.45 1.13 -42.60
N LYS A 8 40.59 1.11 -43.94
CA LYS A 8 40.44 2.29 -44.79
C LYS A 8 39.04 2.90 -44.68
N LEU A 9 38.00 2.07 -44.71
CA LEU A 9 36.61 2.50 -44.56
C LEU A 9 36.36 3.13 -43.18
N ARG A 10 36.86 2.53 -42.10
CA ARG A 10 36.80 3.13 -40.75
C ARG A 10 37.54 4.47 -40.68
N SER A 11 38.72 4.58 -41.29
CA SER A 11 39.48 5.83 -41.30
C SER A 11 38.72 6.97 -41.99
N ARG A 12 38.06 6.68 -43.12
CA ARG A 12 37.19 7.64 -43.81
C ARG A 12 35.97 8.00 -42.97
N GLY A 13 35.31 7.01 -42.37
CA GLY A 13 34.20 7.22 -41.46
C GLY A 13 34.58 8.11 -40.27
N ASN A 14 35.76 7.91 -39.67
CA ASN A 14 36.26 8.70 -38.55
C ASN A 14 36.44 10.18 -38.92
N GLN A 15 36.91 10.47 -40.14
CA GLN A 15 37.05 11.84 -40.64
C GLN A 15 35.66 12.51 -40.75
N VAL A 16 34.71 11.84 -41.40
CA VAL A 16 33.34 12.37 -41.55
C VAL A 16 32.63 12.51 -40.21
N PHE A 17 32.87 11.57 -39.29
CA PHE A 17 32.32 11.61 -37.93
C PHE A 17 32.85 12.83 -37.14
N LYS A 18 34.16 13.11 -37.24
CA LYS A 18 34.75 14.29 -36.60
C LYS A 18 34.14 15.59 -37.14
N GLU A 19 33.89 15.66 -38.45
CA GLU A 19 33.15 16.78 -39.06
C GLU A 19 31.72 16.88 -38.51
N ALA A 20 31.01 15.75 -38.38
CA ALA A 20 29.63 15.71 -37.86
C ALA A 20 29.51 16.19 -36.41
N CYS A 21 30.54 15.97 -35.59
CA CYS A 21 30.60 16.43 -34.20
C CYS A 21 30.89 17.93 -34.06
N SER A 22 31.15 18.67 -35.16
CA SER A 22 31.34 20.12 -35.09
C SER A 22 30.03 20.84 -34.75
N GLU A 23 30.01 21.51 -33.60
CA GLU A 23 28.87 22.33 -33.15
C GLU A 23 28.63 23.57 -34.02
N CYS A 24 29.63 23.98 -34.82
CA CYS A 24 29.50 25.10 -35.77
C CYS A 24 28.64 24.77 -37.00
N LEU A 25 28.30 23.49 -37.21
CA LEU A 25 27.49 23.06 -38.35
C LEU A 25 26.00 23.07 -38.00
N ALA A 26 25.18 23.51 -38.96
CA ALA A 26 23.73 23.42 -38.85
C ALA A 26 23.28 21.95 -38.64
N PRO A 27 22.23 21.69 -37.82
CA PRO A 27 21.81 20.33 -37.48
C PRO A 27 21.50 19.42 -38.69
N VAL A 28 20.94 19.98 -39.76
CA VAL A 28 20.69 19.23 -41.01
C VAL A 28 21.98 18.72 -41.66
N LEU A 29 23.05 19.51 -41.61
CA LEU A 29 24.36 19.12 -42.14
C LEU A 29 24.99 18.06 -41.24
N ARG A 30 24.92 18.24 -39.91
CA ARG A 30 25.39 17.25 -38.93
C ARG A 30 24.69 15.90 -39.13
N LYS A 31 23.36 15.89 -39.29
CA LYS A 31 22.57 14.69 -39.63
C LYS A 31 23.10 13.98 -40.88
N GLY A 32 23.27 14.72 -41.98
CA GLY A 32 23.81 14.16 -43.22
C GLY A 32 25.21 13.54 -43.05
N ARG A 33 26.06 14.19 -42.23
CA ARG A 33 27.41 13.71 -41.93
C ARG A 33 27.39 12.46 -41.03
N PHE A 34 26.53 12.40 -40.01
CA PHE A 34 26.35 11.19 -39.20
C PHE A 34 25.88 10.00 -40.03
N LEU A 35 24.89 10.19 -40.92
CA LEU A 35 24.42 9.12 -41.81
C LEU A 35 25.54 8.63 -42.75
N ASN A 36 26.34 9.54 -43.30
CA ASN A 36 27.47 9.20 -44.16
C ASN A 36 28.59 8.45 -43.41
N ALA A 37 28.96 8.92 -42.21
CA ALA A 37 29.91 8.20 -41.35
C ALA A 37 29.39 6.79 -40.99
N GLY A 38 28.09 6.67 -40.67
CA GLY A 38 27.43 5.40 -40.44
C GLY A 38 27.54 4.45 -41.64
N ALA A 39 27.28 4.93 -42.85
CA ALA A 39 27.42 4.13 -44.07
C ALA A 39 28.84 3.58 -44.26
N PHE A 40 29.88 4.38 -44.01
CA PHE A 40 31.26 3.91 -44.04
C PHE A 40 31.54 2.82 -43.00
N TYR A 41 31.02 2.97 -41.77
CA TYR A 41 31.22 1.96 -40.73
C TYR A 41 30.43 0.68 -40.99
N THR A 42 29.23 0.75 -41.58
CA THR A 42 28.49 -0.43 -42.04
C THR A 42 29.26 -1.18 -43.12
N GLN A 43 29.74 -0.48 -44.15
CA GLN A 43 30.59 -1.10 -45.18
C GLN A 43 31.87 -1.69 -44.59
N ALA A 44 32.46 -1.04 -43.59
CA ALA A 44 33.63 -1.56 -42.88
C ALA A 44 33.31 -2.84 -42.10
N LEU A 45 32.14 -2.90 -41.45
CA LEU A 45 31.67 -4.07 -40.73
C LEU A 45 31.47 -5.25 -41.69
N ASP A 46 30.84 -5.02 -42.85
CA ASP A 46 30.65 -6.04 -43.89
C ASP A 46 31.98 -6.57 -44.45
N ALA A 47 32.98 -5.69 -44.55
CA ALA A 47 34.33 -6.04 -44.98
C ALA A 47 35.21 -6.68 -43.88
N SER A 48 34.74 -6.74 -42.63
CA SER A 48 35.53 -7.19 -41.47
C SER A 48 35.67 -8.70 -41.43
N ARG A 49 36.90 -9.17 -41.19
CA ARG A 49 37.26 -10.60 -41.20
C ARG A 49 37.63 -11.17 -39.84
N SER A 50 37.83 -10.31 -38.84
CA SER A 50 38.16 -10.71 -37.49
C SER A 50 37.19 -10.08 -36.48
N ASP A 51 37.10 -10.69 -35.30
CA ASP A 51 36.34 -10.09 -34.20
C ASP A 51 36.95 -8.76 -33.73
N ASP A 52 38.27 -8.57 -33.86
CA ASP A 52 38.91 -7.27 -33.57
C ASP A 52 38.38 -6.16 -34.48
N GLU A 53 38.25 -6.44 -35.79
CA GLU A 53 37.71 -5.48 -36.75
C GLU A 53 36.22 -5.24 -36.51
N ARG A 54 35.44 -6.31 -36.26
CA ARG A 54 34.01 -6.20 -35.94
C ARG A 54 33.79 -5.40 -34.67
N ALA A 55 34.58 -5.62 -33.62
CA ALA A 55 34.51 -4.86 -32.37
C ALA A 55 34.72 -3.36 -32.59
N LYS A 56 35.74 -3.00 -33.37
CA LYS A 56 36.05 -1.59 -33.71
C LYS A 56 34.98 -0.96 -34.61
N CYS A 57 34.46 -1.68 -35.59
CA CYS A 57 33.36 -1.19 -36.44
C CYS A 57 32.09 -0.97 -35.62
N SER A 58 31.72 -1.91 -34.76
CA SER A 58 30.56 -1.81 -33.89
C SER A 58 30.72 -0.66 -32.87
N LYS A 59 31.91 -0.45 -32.28
CA LYS A 59 32.15 0.72 -31.41
C LYS A 59 31.89 2.03 -32.15
N ASN A 60 32.38 2.14 -33.39
CA ASN A 60 32.19 3.32 -34.23
C ASN A 60 30.72 3.53 -34.63
N LEU A 61 29.99 2.45 -34.94
CA LEU A 61 28.55 2.50 -35.20
C LEU A 61 27.76 2.89 -33.94
N GLY A 62 28.15 2.39 -32.77
CA GLY A 62 27.58 2.84 -31.49
C GLY A 62 27.74 4.35 -31.32
N ALA A 63 28.97 4.83 -31.50
CA ALA A 63 29.29 6.25 -31.36
C ALA A 63 28.53 7.15 -32.34
N VAL A 64 28.41 6.75 -33.62
CA VAL A 64 27.70 7.57 -34.61
C VAL A 64 26.21 7.67 -34.29
N ASN A 65 25.58 6.55 -33.88
CA ASN A 65 24.17 6.52 -33.53
C ASN A 65 23.91 7.29 -32.23
N TRP A 66 24.78 7.18 -31.22
CA TRP A 66 24.65 7.96 -29.99
C TRP A 66 24.73 9.46 -30.24
N ASN A 67 25.75 9.93 -30.95
CA ASN A 67 25.92 11.35 -31.21
C ASN A 67 24.81 11.91 -32.10
N HIS A 68 24.27 11.10 -33.01
CA HIS A 68 23.08 11.46 -33.76
C HIS A 68 21.85 11.56 -32.85
N ALA A 69 21.62 10.57 -31.98
CA ALA A 69 20.51 10.61 -31.01
C ALA A 69 20.60 11.84 -30.12
N LYS A 70 21.78 12.10 -29.53
CA LYS A 70 22.04 13.25 -28.67
C LYS A 70 21.72 14.58 -29.37
N MET A 71 22.19 14.75 -30.61
CA MET A 71 21.85 15.94 -31.41
C MET A 71 20.34 16.09 -31.62
N VAL A 72 19.60 14.99 -31.85
CA VAL A 72 18.13 15.07 -32.00
C VAL A 72 17.45 15.37 -30.67
N LEU A 73 17.94 14.82 -29.55
CA LEU A 73 17.43 15.10 -28.20
C LEU A 73 17.59 16.58 -27.84
N GLU A 74 18.78 17.16 -28.06
CA GLU A 74 19.07 18.58 -27.86
C GLU A 74 18.08 19.48 -28.65
N LEU A 75 17.75 19.10 -29.90
CA LEU A 75 16.78 19.85 -30.72
C LEU A 75 15.33 19.70 -30.27
N TYR A 76 15.01 18.59 -29.59
CA TYR A 76 13.67 18.32 -29.07
C TYR A 76 13.37 19.22 -27.87
N GLU A 77 14.36 19.47 -27.02
CA GLU A 77 14.26 20.36 -25.86
C GLU A 77 14.14 21.84 -26.27
N ASP A 78 14.82 22.26 -27.33
CA ASP A 78 14.86 23.65 -27.82
C ASP A 78 13.59 24.13 -28.57
N CYS A 79 12.46 23.40 -28.50
CA CYS A 79 11.18 23.77 -29.12
C CYS A 79 11.21 23.97 -30.65
N ARG A 80 12.09 23.27 -31.39
CA ARG A 80 12.18 23.35 -32.87
C ARG A 80 11.73 22.09 -33.64
N ALA A 81 11.32 21.02 -32.96
CA ALA A 81 11.02 19.74 -33.60
C ALA A 81 9.51 19.48 -33.72
N THR A 82 8.76 20.32 -34.43
CA THR A 82 7.38 19.98 -34.88
C THR A 82 7.36 19.06 -36.11
N ALA A 83 8.53 18.66 -36.64
CA ALA A 83 8.64 17.97 -37.94
C ALA A 83 9.58 16.74 -37.99
N LEU A 84 10.21 16.35 -36.87
CA LEU A 84 10.99 15.11 -36.80
C LEU A 84 10.10 14.07 -36.12
N ASN A 85 9.67 13.04 -36.87
CA ASN A 85 8.91 11.88 -36.35
C ASN A 85 9.33 11.53 -34.91
N ASP A 86 8.37 11.53 -33.98
CA ASP A 86 8.55 11.37 -32.51
C ASP A 86 9.44 10.18 -32.08
N ARG A 87 9.68 9.21 -32.96
CA ARG A 87 10.47 8.00 -32.67
C ARG A 87 11.93 8.04 -33.13
N THR A 88 12.37 9.15 -33.72
CA THR A 88 13.72 9.26 -34.29
C THR A 88 14.83 9.12 -33.24
N PRO A 89 14.78 9.79 -32.06
CA PRO A 89 15.80 9.60 -31.03
C PRO A 89 15.84 8.18 -30.49
N ALA A 90 14.67 7.60 -30.18
CA ALA A 90 14.54 6.25 -29.65
C ALA A 90 15.21 5.20 -30.55
N PHE A 91 15.00 5.29 -31.87
CA PHE A 91 15.66 4.41 -32.84
C PHE A 91 17.19 4.49 -32.78
N TYR A 92 17.76 5.70 -32.72
CA TYR A 92 19.21 5.88 -32.71
C TYR A 92 19.83 5.49 -31.36
N VAL A 93 19.15 5.72 -30.23
CA VAL A 93 19.58 5.22 -28.92
C VAL A 93 19.60 3.70 -28.89
N GLU A 94 18.54 3.05 -29.37
CA GLU A 94 18.46 1.59 -29.47
C GLU A 94 19.61 1.02 -30.31
N LYS A 95 19.83 1.56 -31.52
CA LYS A 95 20.93 1.13 -32.40
C LYS A 95 22.29 1.38 -31.77
N SER A 96 22.47 2.50 -31.07
CA SER A 96 23.70 2.80 -30.34
C SER A 96 24.02 1.69 -29.32
N VAL A 97 23.04 1.36 -28.46
CA VAL A 97 23.20 0.31 -27.45
C VAL A 97 23.46 -1.05 -28.07
N GLU A 98 22.69 -1.44 -29.10
CA GLU A 98 22.92 -2.70 -29.84
C GLU A 98 24.37 -2.80 -30.35
N TYR A 99 24.89 -1.74 -30.97
CA TYR A 99 26.23 -1.74 -31.52
C TYR A 99 27.31 -1.72 -30.44
N TYR A 100 27.13 -1.00 -29.33
CA TYR A 100 28.07 -1.06 -28.21
C TYR A 100 28.10 -2.45 -27.55
N LEU A 101 26.95 -3.09 -27.35
CA LEU A 101 26.89 -4.46 -26.84
C LEU A 101 27.54 -5.45 -27.81
N ALA A 102 27.34 -5.27 -29.12
CA ALA A 102 28.05 -6.05 -30.13
C ALA A 102 29.58 -5.80 -30.07
N ALA A 103 30.01 -4.56 -29.86
CA ALA A 103 31.41 -4.19 -29.71
C ALA A 103 32.05 -4.89 -28.51
N LEU A 104 31.36 -4.94 -27.38
CA LEU A 104 31.81 -5.68 -26.19
C LEU A 104 31.90 -7.18 -26.47
N ARG A 105 30.89 -7.78 -27.12
CA ARG A 105 30.89 -9.21 -27.46
C ARG A 105 32.08 -9.59 -28.35
N HIS A 106 32.26 -8.88 -29.46
CA HIS A 106 33.39 -9.13 -30.36
C HIS A 106 34.73 -8.77 -29.70
N GLY A 107 34.77 -7.73 -28.87
CA GLY A 107 35.96 -7.31 -28.15
C GLY A 107 36.46 -8.38 -27.16
N ARG A 108 35.54 -9.07 -26.47
CA ARG A 108 35.87 -10.22 -25.63
C ARG A 108 36.43 -11.38 -26.46
N ALA A 109 35.77 -11.73 -27.57
CA ALA A 109 36.21 -12.80 -28.46
C ALA A 109 37.62 -12.54 -29.04
N SER A 110 37.93 -11.27 -29.34
CA SER A 110 39.23 -10.86 -29.86
C SER A 110 40.26 -10.48 -28.78
N HIS A 111 39.96 -10.67 -27.50
CA HIS A 111 40.86 -10.35 -26.38
C HIS A 111 41.32 -8.87 -26.37
N GLN A 112 40.38 -7.94 -26.63
CA GLN A 112 40.66 -6.50 -26.48
C GLN A 112 41.15 -6.18 -25.06
N ARG A 113 41.91 -5.09 -24.96
CA ARG A 113 42.37 -4.57 -23.66
C ARG A 113 41.17 -4.23 -22.79
N ARG A 114 41.30 -4.50 -21.50
CA ARG A 114 40.28 -4.19 -20.50
C ARG A 114 39.90 -2.71 -20.50
N GLU A 115 40.87 -1.81 -20.56
CA GLU A 115 40.63 -0.35 -20.65
C GLU A 115 39.70 0.01 -21.83
N TRP A 116 39.91 -0.60 -23.00
CA TRP A 116 39.09 -0.32 -24.19
C TRP A 116 37.65 -0.81 -24.02
N MET A 117 37.46 -1.91 -23.29
CA MET A 117 36.16 -2.48 -22.95
C MET A 117 35.45 -1.63 -21.89
N ASP A 118 36.18 -1.21 -20.86
CA ASP A 118 35.70 -0.35 -19.79
C ASP A 118 35.26 1.02 -20.36
N ASP A 119 35.98 1.58 -21.33
CA ASP A 119 35.55 2.80 -22.06
C ASP A 119 34.17 2.66 -22.71
N ILE A 120 33.85 1.47 -23.24
CA ILE A 120 32.55 1.22 -23.88
C ILE A 120 31.45 1.07 -22.83
N GLU A 121 31.71 0.35 -21.72
CA GLU A 121 30.77 0.25 -20.60
C GLU A 121 30.49 1.63 -20.00
N ASN A 122 31.52 2.45 -19.78
CA ASN A 122 31.37 3.84 -19.31
C ASN A 122 30.55 4.68 -20.29
N THR A 123 30.72 4.46 -21.60
CA THR A 123 29.92 5.15 -22.62
C THR A 123 28.45 4.70 -22.55
N LEU A 124 28.19 3.40 -22.46
CA LEU A 124 26.83 2.86 -22.28
C LEU A 124 26.16 3.40 -21.02
N GLU A 125 26.93 3.52 -19.93
CA GLU A 125 26.45 4.11 -18.68
C GLU A 125 26.06 5.57 -18.88
N GLY A 126 26.89 6.34 -19.59
CA GLY A 126 26.59 7.72 -19.97
C GLY A 126 25.34 7.84 -20.85
N VAL A 127 25.13 6.92 -21.80
CA VAL A 127 23.91 6.85 -22.63
C VAL A 127 22.68 6.66 -21.75
N VAL A 128 22.71 5.66 -20.87
CA VAL A 128 21.58 5.36 -19.98
C VAL A 128 21.31 6.50 -19.01
N LYS A 129 22.37 7.08 -18.42
CA LYS A 129 22.26 8.22 -17.52
C LYS A 129 21.57 9.40 -18.20
N CYS A 130 22.07 9.80 -19.37
CA CYS A 130 21.49 10.89 -20.15
C CYS A 130 20.01 10.61 -20.51
N LEU A 131 19.68 9.38 -20.90
CA LEU A 131 18.30 9.02 -21.22
C LEU A 131 17.36 9.08 -20.00
N VAL A 132 17.74 8.45 -18.88
CA VAL A 132 16.87 8.28 -17.71
C VAL A 132 16.81 9.55 -16.85
N GLU A 133 17.92 10.28 -16.72
CA GLU A 133 18.02 11.44 -15.82
C GLU A 133 17.77 12.77 -16.54
N GLU A 134 18.21 12.93 -17.79
CA GLU A 134 18.16 14.22 -18.49
C GLU A 134 16.98 14.29 -19.47
N HIS A 135 16.65 13.19 -20.16
CA HIS A 135 15.62 13.17 -21.22
C HIS A 135 14.41 12.27 -20.90
N ALA A 136 13.88 12.37 -19.69
CA ALA A 136 12.76 11.54 -19.21
C ALA A 136 11.50 11.60 -20.10
N ALA A 137 11.28 12.69 -20.85
CA ALA A 137 10.15 12.83 -21.77
C ALA A 137 10.22 11.87 -22.98
N VAL A 138 11.43 11.46 -23.38
CA VAL A 138 11.66 10.49 -24.47
C VAL A 138 11.75 9.07 -23.91
N ALA A 139 12.14 8.93 -22.64
CA ALA A 139 12.25 7.67 -21.91
C ALA A 139 10.88 7.14 -21.44
N ASP A 140 9.93 6.99 -22.36
CA ASP A 140 8.64 6.39 -22.03
C ASP A 140 8.78 4.90 -21.64
N ARG A 141 7.75 4.37 -20.97
CA ARG A 141 7.73 2.99 -20.50
C ARG A 141 8.00 1.97 -21.60
N ALA A 142 7.38 2.11 -22.78
CA ALA A 142 7.50 1.13 -23.86
C ALA A 142 8.90 1.15 -24.47
N PHE A 143 9.50 2.33 -24.57
CA PHE A 143 10.86 2.49 -25.05
C PHE A 143 11.89 1.91 -24.06
N LEU A 144 11.74 2.22 -22.76
CA LEU A 144 12.62 1.67 -21.73
C LEU A 144 12.50 0.15 -21.61
N GLU A 145 11.29 -0.41 -21.70
CA GLU A 145 11.07 -1.86 -21.74
C GLU A 145 11.81 -2.52 -22.92
N LYS A 146 11.69 -1.91 -24.12
CA LYS A 146 12.41 -2.37 -25.31
C LYS A 146 13.92 -2.30 -25.11
N LEU A 147 14.43 -1.22 -24.52
CA LEU A 147 15.86 -1.05 -24.28
C LEU A 147 16.38 -2.07 -23.25
N CYS A 148 15.58 -2.38 -22.21
CA CYS A 148 15.88 -3.45 -21.27
C CYS A 148 16.04 -4.79 -21.97
N TRP A 149 15.15 -5.10 -22.93
CA TRP A 149 15.25 -6.31 -23.74
C TRP A 149 16.51 -6.35 -24.63
N VAL A 150 16.90 -5.22 -25.22
CA VAL A 150 18.14 -5.10 -26.00
C VAL A 150 19.36 -5.40 -25.14
N PHE A 151 19.44 -4.82 -23.94
CA PHE A 151 20.52 -5.12 -22.99
C PHE A 151 20.52 -6.59 -22.57
N GLN A 152 19.36 -7.15 -22.22
CA GLN A 152 19.24 -8.56 -21.81
C GLN A 152 19.70 -9.52 -22.91
N SER A 153 19.39 -9.20 -24.18
CA SER A 153 19.75 -10.03 -25.33
C SER A 153 21.20 -9.84 -25.78
N GLY A 154 21.76 -8.64 -25.60
CA GLY A 154 23.13 -8.31 -26.01
C GLY A 154 24.20 -8.68 -24.98
N LEU A 155 23.86 -8.73 -23.70
CA LEU A 155 24.76 -9.14 -22.63
C LEU A 155 24.86 -10.67 -22.52
N GLN A 156 26.07 -11.17 -22.24
CA GLN A 156 26.25 -12.57 -21.91
C GLN A 156 25.60 -12.90 -20.55
N PRO A 157 25.07 -14.13 -20.35
CA PRO A 157 24.55 -14.56 -19.06
C PRO A 157 25.60 -14.34 -17.95
N GLY A 158 25.21 -13.65 -16.88
CA GLY A 158 26.10 -13.33 -15.75
C GLY A 158 27.08 -12.17 -15.98
N ALA A 159 27.10 -11.55 -17.16
CA ALA A 159 27.90 -10.34 -17.38
C ALA A 159 27.36 -9.18 -16.55
N ARG A 160 28.25 -8.49 -15.82
CA ARG A 160 27.93 -7.25 -15.12
C ARG A 160 27.94 -6.08 -16.11
N SER A 161 26.98 -5.18 -15.95
CA SER A 161 26.95 -3.90 -16.67
C SER A 161 26.19 -2.89 -15.82
N GLN A 162 26.89 -1.84 -15.39
CA GLN A 162 26.31 -0.75 -14.59
C GLN A 162 25.27 0.03 -15.38
N ALA A 163 25.47 0.17 -16.70
CA ALA A 163 24.49 0.76 -17.60
C ALA A 163 23.15 0.02 -17.55
N PHE A 164 23.16 -1.31 -17.61
CA PHE A 164 21.93 -2.09 -17.57
C PHE A 164 21.22 -2.00 -16.23
N GLU A 165 21.97 -1.99 -15.13
CA GLU A 165 21.44 -1.83 -13.78
C GLU A 165 20.72 -0.47 -13.61
N LYS A 166 21.36 0.63 -14.04
CA LYS A 166 20.75 1.96 -14.05
C LYS A 166 19.51 2.03 -14.93
N LEU A 167 19.52 1.34 -16.07
CA LEU A 167 18.38 1.28 -16.97
C LEU A 167 17.19 0.57 -16.31
N GLN A 168 17.42 -0.56 -15.64
CA GLN A 168 16.38 -1.28 -14.90
C GLN A 168 15.78 -0.42 -13.79
N LEU A 169 16.62 0.30 -13.04
CA LEU A 169 16.17 1.25 -12.02
C LEU A 169 15.29 2.36 -12.62
N GLY A 170 15.73 2.98 -13.72
CA GLY A 170 14.95 3.99 -14.43
C GLY A 170 13.61 3.44 -14.92
N TYR A 171 13.60 2.24 -15.50
CA TYR A 171 12.38 1.58 -15.95
C TYR A 171 11.40 1.31 -14.79
N ILE A 172 11.86 0.75 -13.67
CA ILE A 172 11.00 0.49 -12.50
C ILE A 172 10.41 1.80 -11.97
N GLN A 173 11.20 2.87 -11.91
CA GLN A 173 10.73 4.18 -11.45
C GLN A 173 9.62 4.72 -12.35
N VAL A 174 9.79 4.68 -13.68
CA VAL A 174 8.77 5.13 -14.64
C VAL A 174 7.49 4.33 -14.50
N VAL A 175 7.58 2.99 -14.39
CA VAL A 175 6.40 2.13 -14.19
C VAL A 175 5.69 2.44 -12.88
N PHE A 176 6.45 2.67 -11.80
CA PHE A 176 5.88 3.03 -10.50
C PHE A 176 5.20 4.40 -10.53
N ASP A 177 5.82 5.39 -11.16
CA ASP A 177 5.23 6.73 -11.30
C ASP A 177 3.93 6.68 -12.10
N ASP A 178 3.88 5.90 -13.18
CA ASP A 178 2.66 5.66 -13.95
C ASP A 178 1.59 4.92 -13.12
N ALA A 179 1.99 3.95 -12.29
CA ALA A 179 1.06 3.27 -11.38
C ALA A 179 0.44 4.24 -10.36
N VAL A 180 1.25 5.12 -9.77
CA VAL A 180 0.77 6.14 -8.83
C VAL A 180 -0.13 7.16 -9.52
N LYS A 181 0.18 7.55 -10.77
CA LYS A 181 -0.72 8.41 -11.58
C LYS A 181 -2.07 7.74 -11.81
N GLU A 182 -2.11 6.46 -12.15
CA GLU A 182 -3.37 5.71 -12.34
C GLU A 182 -4.17 5.59 -11.04
N LEU A 183 -3.50 5.43 -9.89
CA LEU A 183 -4.18 5.43 -8.59
C LEU A 183 -4.77 6.81 -8.24
N LYS A 184 -4.05 7.89 -8.56
CA LYS A 184 -4.47 9.28 -8.32
C LYS A 184 -5.52 9.78 -9.31
N ARG A 185 -5.63 9.18 -10.50
CA ARG A 185 -6.70 9.44 -11.47
C ARG A 185 -8.04 9.01 -10.86
N ARG A 186 -8.62 9.94 -10.12
CA ARG A 186 -9.96 9.88 -9.53
C ARG A 186 -10.94 10.08 -10.68
N ASP A 187 -11.33 8.99 -11.32
CA ASP A 187 -12.17 9.08 -12.52
C ASP A 187 -13.56 9.60 -12.15
N GLN A 188 -14.00 10.58 -12.94
CA GLN A 188 -15.21 11.39 -12.80
C GLN A 188 -16.50 10.60 -13.08
N ALA A 189 -16.47 9.28 -12.87
CA ALA A 189 -17.52 8.34 -13.23
C ALA A 189 -17.74 7.31 -12.11
N SER A 190 -18.22 7.77 -10.96
CA SER A 190 -19.00 7.00 -9.95
C SER A 190 -18.46 5.64 -9.44
N SER A 191 -17.24 5.25 -9.80
CA SER A 191 -16.59 4.00 -9.42
C SER A 191 -15.20 4.37 -8.90
N GLY A 192 -14.72 3.70 -7.85
CA GLY A 192 -13.51 4.05 -7.12
C GLY A 192 -12.23 4.19 -7.97
N ALA A 193 -11.11 4.53 -7.31
CA ALA A 193 -9.79 4.68 -7.93
C ALA A 193 -9.47 3.56 -8.96
N ASN A 194 -8.67 3.85 -9.99
CA ASN A 194 -8.29 2.84 -11.00
C ASN A 194 -7.22 1.86 -10.47
N TYR A 195 -7.47 1.30 -9.29
CA TYR A 195 -6.59 0.39 -8.58
C TYR A 195 -6.25 -0.85 -9.41
N SER A 196 -7.14 -1.27 -10.31
CA SER A 196 -6.91 -2.43 -11.19
C SER A 196 -5.76 -2.20 -12.18
N LYS A 197 -5.71 -1.04 -12.85
CA LYS A 197 -4.59 -0.66 -13.71
C LYS A 197 -3.31 -0.42 -12.91
N CYS A 198 -3.44 0.21 -11.74
CA CYS A 198 -2.31 0.39 -10.83
C CYS A 198 -1.70 -0.97 -10.45
N LEU A 199 -2.49 -1.95 -10.01
CA LEU A 199 -2.02 -3.30 -9.67
C LEU A 199 -1.34 -3.98 -10.85
N ALA A 200 -1.92 -3.91 -12.05
CA ALA A 200 -1.31 -4.50 -13.25
C ALA A 200 0.10 -3.92 -13.52
N LEU A 201 0.27 -2.60 -13.36
CA LEU A 201 1.57 -1.94 -13.47
C LEU A 201 2.52 -2.39 -12.36
N LEU A 202 2.08 -2.40 -11.10
CA LEU A 202 2.91 -2.82 -9.96
C LEU A 202 3.34 -4.30 -10.04
N HIS A 203 2.56 -5.17 -10.68
CA HIS A 203 2.96 -6.56 -10.95
C HIS A 203 4.06 -6.65 -12.01
N SER A 204 4.05 -5.77 -13.01
CA SER A 204 5.09 -5.75 -14.06
C SER A 204 6.48 -5.36 -13.55
N CYS A 205 6.58 -4.77 -12.34
CA CYS A 205 7.85 -4.44 -11.71
C CYS A 205 8.62 -5.64 -11.11
N SER A 206 7.98 -6.79 -10.90
CA SER A 206 8.62 -7.92 -10.18
C SER A 206 9.89 -8.43 -10.87
N THR A 207 9.82 -8.70 -12.18
CA THR A 207 10.98 -9.20 -12.94
C THR A 207 12.12 -8.17 -13.05
N PRO A 208 11.86 -6.89 -13.41
CA PRO A 208 12.88 -5.85 -13.37
C PRO A 208 13.59 -5.71 -12.01
N ILE A 209 12.85 -5.76 -10.89
CA ILE A 209 13.43 -5.67 -9.54
C ILE A 209 14.38 -6.84 -9.30
N GLU A 210 13.96 -8.07 -9.60
CA GLU A 210 14.82 -9.25 -9.43
C GLU A 210 16.09 -9.17 -10.27
N GLU A 211 15.99 -8.72 -11.52
CA GLU A 211 17.14 -8.54 -12.40
C GLU A 211 18.08 -7.43 -11.92
N ALA A 212 17.54 -6.31 -11.44
CA ALA A 212 18.32 -5.24 -10.83
C ALA A 212 19.05 -5.74 -9.58
N GLN A 213 18.37 -6.44 -8.66
CA GLN A 213 18.97 -7.01 -7.44
C GLN A 213 20.08 -8.01 -7.75
N LYS A 214 19.90 -8.87 -8.75
CA LYS A 214 20.92 -9.85 -9.16
C LYS A 214 22.23 -9.18 -9.60
N ARG A 215 22.13 -7.99 -10.21
CA ARG A 215 23.26 -7.25 -10.81
C ARG A 215 23.91 -6.27 -9.83
N ALA A 216 23.10 -5.64 -8.98
CA ALA A 216 23.52 -4.68 -7.97
C ALA A 216 24.26 -5.29 -6.76
N LYS A 217 24.48 -6.61 -6.69
CA LYS A 217 25.01 -7.32 -5.50
C LYS A 217 26.26 -6.72 -4.84
N HIS A 218 27.04 -5.94 -5.58
CA HIS A 218 28.28 -5.31 -5.09
C HIS A 218 28.23 -3.78 -5.07
N ASP A 219 27.12 -3.18 -5.47
CA ASP A 219 26.87 -1.75 -5.42
C ASP A 219 25.88 -1.47 -4.27
N SER A 220 26.41 -1.06 -3.12
CA SER A 220 25.60 -0.81 -1.93
C SER A 220 24.59 0.33 -2.14
N GLU A 221 24.94 1.32 -2.95
CA GLU A 221 24.06 2.46 -3.23
C GLU A 221 22.88 2.00 -4.08
N ALA A 222 23.15 1.22 -5.14
CA ALA A 222 22.09 0.69 -5.98
C ALA A 222 21.20 -0.31 -5.25
N VAL A 223 21.75 -1.20 -4.42
CA VAL A 223 20.95 -2.09 -3.56
C VAL A 223 20.00 -1.28 -2.67
N SER A 224 20.49 -0.21 -2.05
CA SER A 224 19.66 0.66 -1.21
C SER A 224 18.53 1.32 -2.00
N LYS A 225 18.81 1.81 -3.22
CA LYS A 225 17.79 2.38 -4.11
C LYS A 225 16.73 1.34 -4.51
N ILE A 226 17.15 0.13 -4.87
CA ILE A 226 16.23 -0.96 -5.24
C ILE A 226 15.32 -1.34 -4.06
N GLU A 227 15.86 -1.48 -2.85
CA GLU A 227 15.06 -1.82 -1.67
C GLU A 227 14.06 -0.70 -1.31
N THR A 228 14.47 0.56 -1.44
CA THR A 228 13.58 1.71 -1.21
C THR A 228 12.42 1.71 -2.21
N LEU A 229 12.71 1.47 -3.49
CA LEU A 229 11.69 1.43 -4.55
C LEU A 229 10.77 0.21 -4.38
N LYS A 230 11.32 -0.95 -4.03
CA LYS A 230 10.55 -2.17 -3.71
C LYS A 230 9.61 -1.96 -2.53
N SER A 231 10.07 -1.29 -1.46
CA SER A 231 9.24 -0.92 -0.31
C SER A 231 8.08 0.00 -0.72
N SER A 232 8.37 0.98 -1.58
CA SER A 232 7.36 1.92 -2.10
C SER A 232 6.32 1.21 -2.97
N ILE A 233 6.75 0.30 -3.84
CA ILE A 233 5.88 -0.55 -4.67
C ILE A 233 5.00 -1.44 -3.79
N ASN A 234 5.56 -2.07 -2.77
CA ASN A 234 4.80 -2.93 -1.85
C ASN A 234 3.74 -2.12 -1.07
N SER A 235 4.09 -0.92 -0.62
CA SER A 235 3.15 -0.03 0.07
C SER A 235 1.99 0.39 -0.83
N CYS A 236 2.29 0.74 -2.09
CA CYS A 236 1.26 1.07 -3.08
C CYS A 236 0.40 -0.14 -3.47
N ARG A 237 1.00 -1.33 -3.56
CA ARG A 237 0.28 -2.59 -3.83
C ARG A 237 -0.67 -2.92 -2.70
N ALA A 238 -0.21 -2.86 -1.46
CA ALA A 238 -1.01 -3.07 -0.26
C ALA A 238 -2.23 -2.12 -0.20
N THR A 239 -2.01 -0.85 -0.59
CA THR A 239 -3.10 0.13 -0.73
C THR A 239 -4.13 -0.32 -1.78
N CYS A 240 -3.69 -0.73 -2.96
CA CYS A 240 -4.58 -1.16 -4.04
C CYS A 240 -5.33 -2.47 -3.72
N GLU A 241 -4.67 -3.43 -3.09
CA GLU A 241 -5.27 -4.69 -2.62
C GLU A 241 -6.32 -4.43 -1.54
N SER A 242 -6.06 -3.48 -0.63
CA SER A 242 -7.05 -3.02 0.34
C SER A 242 -8.29 -2.41 -0.33
N ILE A 243 -8.10 -1.52 -1.31
CA ILE A 243 -9.20 -0.94 -2.09
C ILE A 243 -9.99 -2.05 -2.80
N GLN A 244 -9.32 -2.97 -3.47
CA GLN A 244 -9.96 -4.08 -4.19
C GLN A 244 -10.82 -4.95 -3.26
N ALA A 245 -10.26 -5.36 -2.12
CA ALA A 245 -10.97 -6.15 -1.12
C ALA A 245 -12.18 -5.39 -0.56
N ARG A 246 -12.04 -4.08 -0.31
CA ARG A 246 -13.14 -3.24 0.17
C ARG A 246 -14.25 -3.07 -0.86
N GLU A 247 -13.93 -2.87 -2.13
CA GLU A 247 -14.95 -2.78 -3.19
C GLU A 247 -15.69 -4.12 -3.37
N ALA A 248 -15.00 -5.25 -3.25
CA ALA A 248 -15.65 -6.56 -3.20
C ALA A 248 -16.57 -6.71 -1.98
N GLY A 249 -16.12 -6.27 -0.80
CA GLY A 249 -16.94 -6.27 0.43
C GLY A 249 -18.18 -5.37 0.33
N LYS A 250 -18.06 -4.20 -0.29
CA LYS A 250 -19.20 -3.29 -0.55
C LYS A 250 -20.24 -3.95 -1.46
N ARG A 251 -19.81 -4.70 -2.48
CA ARG A 251 -20.72 -5.48 -3.35
C ARG A 251 -21.47 -6.56 -2.56
N PHE A 252 -20.77 -7.36 -1.76
CA PHE A 252 -21.43 -8.38 -0.92
C PHE A 252 -22.37 -7.76 0.12
N ARG A 253 -22.02 -6.62 0.71
CA ARG A 253 -22.92 -5.87 1.61
C ARG A 253 -24.21 -5.45 0.90
N GLN A 254 -24.12 -4.96 -0.33
CA GLN A 254 -25.29 -4.60 -1.13
C GLN A 254 -26.18 -5.81 -1.43
N GLU A 255 -25.59 -6.95 -1.77
CA GLU A 255 -26.35 -8.19 -1.99
C GLU A 255 -27.01 -8.71 -0.71
N SER A 256 -26.33 -8.61 0.44
CA SER A 256 -26.92 -8.89 1.75
C SER A 256 -28.16 -8.04 2.04
N MET A 257 -28.13 -6.75 1.72
CA MET A 257 -29.25 -5.83 1.89
C MET A 257 -30.43 -6.14 0.96
N LYS A 258 -30.18 -6.71 -0.22
CA LYS A 258 -31.21 -7.10 -1.20
C LYS A 258 -31.80 -8.49 -0.95
N ALA A 259 -31.11 -9.34 -0.18
CA ALA A 259 -31.53 -10.71 0.08
C ALA A 259 -32.90 -10.78 0.77
N ARG A 260 -33.79 -11.61 0.23
CA ARG A 260 -35.18 -11.77 0.70
C ARG A 260 -35.28 -12.69 1.91
N ASP A 261 -34.48 -13.75 1.93
CA ASP A 261 -34.40 -14.69 3.03
C ASP A 261 -33.22 -14.38 3.97
N GLU A 262 -33.37 -14.78 5.23
CA GLU A 262 -32.40 -14.50 6.29
C GLU A 262 -31.08 -15.28 6.10
N ALA A 263 -31.13 -16.49 5.55
CA ALA A 263 -29.93 -17.31 5.33
C ALA A 263 -28.98 -16.64 4.33
N SER A 264 -29.49 -16.25 3.16
CA SER A 264 -28.72 -15.55 2.13
C SER A 264 -28.22 -14.19 2.63
N ARG A 265 -29.05 -13.45 3.40
CA ARG A 265 -28.63 -12.18 4.03
C ARG A 265 -27.40 -12.40 4.91
N GLN A 266 -27.42 -13.42 5.77
CA GLN A 266 -26.31 -13.72 6.67
C GLN A 266 -25.07 -14.20 5.92
N GLU A 267 -25.22 -15.05 4.91
CA GLU A 267 -24.10 -15.54 4.10
C GLU A 267 -23.37 -14.39 3.39
N PHE A 268 -24.09 -13.51 2.69
CA PHE A 268 -23.49 -12.34 2.06
C PHE A 268 -22.87 -11.37 3.08
N ALA A 269 -23.46 -11.23 4.27
CA ALA A 269 -22.88 -10.41 5.32
C ALA A 269 -21.54 -11.00 5.83
N ILE A 270 -21.41 -12.32 5.90
CA ILE A 270 -20.15 -12.98 6.25
C ILE A 270 -19.10 -12.74 5.16
N PHE A 271 -19.45 -12.91 3.88
CA PHE A 271 -18.51 -12.62 2.78
C PHE A 271 -18.08 -11.15 2.75
N ALA A 272 -19.00 -10.22 3.02
CA ALA A 272 -18.66 -8.81 3.16
C ALA A 272 -17.68 -8.58 4.31
N LEU A 273 -17.92 -9.19 5.48
CA LEU A 273 -17.07 -9.08 6.65
C LEU A 273 -15.66 -9.62 6.37
N ASP A 274 -15.54 -10.78 5.73
CA ASP A 274 -14.25 -11.38 5.39
C ASP A 274 -13.46 -10.49 4.44
N LYS A 275 -14.13 -9.92 3.44
CA LYS A 275 -13.49 -8.98 2.50
C LYS A 275 -13.07 -7.67 3.15
N PHE A 276 -13.86 -7.13 4.08
CA PHE A 276 -13.42 -5.95 4.82
C PHE A 276 -12.27 -6.25 5.78
N LYS A 277 -12.23 -7.44 6.41
CA LYS A 277 -11.08 -7.86 7.22
C LYS A 277 -9.83 -8.05 6.38
N GLU A 278 -9.95 -8.64 5.19
CA GLU A 278 -8.86 -8.73 4.21
C GLU A 278 -8.33 -7.34 3.85
N ALA A 279 -9.22 -6.37 3.60
CA ALA A 279 -8.83 -4.99 3.34
C ALA A 279 -8.06 -4.33 4.50
N VAL A 280 -8.46 -4.60 5.75
CA VAL A 280 -7.73 -4.15 6.95
C VAL A 280 -6.34 -4.77 7.02
N VAL A 281 -6.23 -6.07 6.74
CA VAL A 281 -4.93 -6.77 6.77
C VAL A 281 -3.96 -6.19 5.75
N HIS A 282 -4.42 -5.92 4.52
CA HIS A 282 -3.60 -5.31 3.47
C HIS A 282 -3.15 -3.89 3.84
N ALA A 283 -4.04 -3.05 4.37
CA ALA A 283 -3.72 -1.67 4.68
C ALA A 283 -2.85 -1.47 5.93
N ARG A 284 -2.87 -2.42 6.87
CA ARG A 284 -2.25 -2.27 8.18
C ARG A 284 -0.76 -1.96 8.08
N GLY A 285 -0.36 -0.82 8.64
CA GLY A 285 1.03 -0.37 8.67
C GLY A 285 1.53 0.26 7.36
N PHE A 286 0.70 0.28 6.30
CA PHE A 286 1.03 0.88 5.01
C PHE A 286 0.16 2.10 4.70
N ASP A 287 -1.15 2.01 4.95
CA ASP A 287 -2.11 3.07 4.66
C ASP A 287 -3.18 3.15 5.77
N ALA A 288 -3.01 4.12 6.67
CA ALA A 288 -3.93 4.34 7.78
C ALA A 288 -5.32 4.80 7.33
N GLU A 289 -5.44 5.47 6.18
CA GLU A 289 -6.73 5.91 5.64
C GLU A 289 -7.52 4.71 5.11
N CYS A 290 -6.87 3.84 4.31
CA CYS A 290 -7.50 2.61 3.85
C CYS A 290 -7.86 1.67 5.00
N GLU A 291 -6.99 1.54 6.03
CA GLU A 291 -7.29 0.75 7.23
C GLU A 291 -8.52 1.29 7.97
N ALA A 292 -8.57 2.61 8.20
CA ALA A 292 -9.69 3.26 8.87
C ALA A 292 -11.00 3.14 8.09
N GLU A 293 -10.99 3.34 6.76
CA GLU A 293 -12.20 3.20 5.95
C GLU A 293 -12.69 1.74 5.91
N ALA A 294 -11.79 0.75 5.86
CA ALA A 294 -12.16 -0.66 5.94
C ALA A 294 -12.78 -1.02 7.30
N LEU A 295 -12.21 -0.53 8.41
CA LEU A 295 -12.78 -0.69 9.75
C LEU A 295 -14.16 -0.01 9.88
N ALA A 296 -14.34 1.17 9.26
CA ALA A 296 -15.64 1.84 9.22
C ALA A 296 -16.67 0.99 8.45
N CYS A 297 -16.28 0.35 7.35
CA CYS A 297 -17.16 -0.56 6.61
C CYS A 297 -17.58 -1.78 7.46
N ILE A 298 -16.69 -2.31 8.31
CA ILE A 298 -17.03 -3.39 9.27
C ILE A 298 -18.04 -2.88 10.31
N GLY A 299 -17.81 -1.69 10.88
CA GLY A 299 -18.73 -1.07 11.83
C GLY A 299 -20.12 -0.84 11.22
N ASP A 300 -20.17 -0.30 10.00
CA ASP A 300 -21.41 -0.08 9.26
C ASP A 300 -22.12 -1.42 9.00
N LEU A 301 -21.40 -2.48 8.61
CA LEU A 301 -21.97 -3.81 8.39
C LEU A 301 -22.60 -4.38 9.68
N TYR A 302 -21.91 -4.27 10.82
CA TYR A 302 -22.44 -4.72 12.10
C TYR A 302 -23.66 -3.92 12.56
N THR A 303 -23.68 -2.62 12.32
CA THR A 303 -24.78 -1.75 12.74
C THR A 303 -25.99 -1.84 11.82
N GLU A 304 -25.80 -1.67 10.52
CA GLU A 304 -26.89 -1.53 9.55
C GLU A 304 -27.45 -2.86 9.08
N VAL A 305 -26.60 -3.88 8.89
CA VAL A 305 -27.02 -5.18 8.32
C VAL A 305 -27.28 -6.19 9.43
N LEU A 306 -26.30 -6.40 10.32
CA LEU A 306 -26.38 -7.44 11.35
C LEU A 306 -27.10 -6.99 12.62
N ARG A 307 -27.34 -5.69 12.80
CA ARG A 307 -27.97 -5.08 13.99
C ARG A 307 -27.28 -5.44 15.31
N LYS A 308 -25.96 -5.63 15.28
CA LYS A 308 -25.10 -5.95 16.44
C LYS A 308 -24.27 -4.73 16.83
N GLU A 309 -24.91 -3.70 17.36
CA GLU A 309 -24.25 -2.43 17.72
C GLU A 309 -23.06 -2.61 18.66
N GLN A 310 -23.13 -3.52 19.64
CA GLN A 310 -22.03 -3.78 20.57
C GLN A 310 -20.77 -4.31 19.86
N GLN A 311 -20.94 -5.10 18.80
CA GLN A 311 -19.82 -5.63 18.02
C GLN A 311 -19.21 -4.58 17.08
N ALA A 312 -19.96 -3.55 16.70
CA ALA A 312 -19.47 -2.46 15.87
C ALA A 312 -18.55 -1.48 16.64
N GLN A 313 -18.78 -1.29 17.94
CA GLN A 313 -18.10 -0.26 18.75
C GLN A 313 -16.56 -0.32 18.73
N PRO A 314 -15.92 -1.50 18.88
CA PRO A 314 -14.46 -1.58 18.83
C PRO A 314 -13.90 -1.09 17.49
N TYR A 315 -14.59 -1.39 16.38
CA TYR A 315 -14.17 -0.95 15.05
C TYR A 315 -14.26 0.56 14.90
N TYR A 316 -15.40 1.18 15.25
CA TYR A 316 -15.53 2.64 15.18
C TYR A 316 -14.56 3.37 16.12
N THR A 317 -14.26 2.80 17.29
CA THR A 317 -13.25 3.36 18.20
C THR A 317 -11.87 3.37 17.56
N LEU A 318 -11.49 2.29 16.86
CA LEU A 318 -10.23 2.22 16.12
C LEU A 318 -10.19 3.22 14.95
N VAL A 319 -11.31 3.38 14.22
CA VAL A 319 -11.43 4.40 13.15
C VAL A 319 -11.14 5.79 13.69
N VAL A 320 -11.76 6.17 14.82
CA VAL A 320 -11.52 7.47 15.46
C VAL A 320 -10.06 7.60 15.87
N LYS A 321 -9.47 6.56 16.47
CA LYS A 321 -8.06 6.56 16.90
C LYS A 321 -7.10 6.76 15.72
N LEU A 322 -7.30 6.05 14.61
CA LEU A 322 -6.45 6.15 13.42
C LEU A 322 -6.53 7.54 12.78
N ALA A 323 -7.71 8.18 12.79
CA ALA A 323 -7.93 9.49 12.21
C ALA A 323 -7.61 10.69 13.13
N GLN A 324 -7.19 10.46 14.39
CA GLN A 324 -7.02 11.53 15.40
C GLN A 324 -6.08 12.66 14.96
N ASN A 325 -5.10 12.36 14.10
CA ASN A 325 -4.05 13.30 13.68
C ASN A 325 -4.13 13.66 12.19
N SER A 326 -5.25 13.38 11.51
CA SER A 326 -5.38 13.60 10.07
C SER A 326 -6.65 14.37 9.73
N ASP A 327 -6.50 15.66 9.42
CA ASP A 327 -7.62 16.54 9.07
C ASP A 327 -8.36 16.05 7.81
N THR A 328 -7.63 15.49 6.84
CA THR A 328 -8.21 14.91 5.62
C THR A 328 -9.12 13.73 5.97
N MET A 329 -8.67 12.80 6.79
CA MET A 329 -9.48 11.67 7.27
C MET A 329 -10.67 12.13 8.11
N GLN A 330 -10.48 13.15 8.95
CA GLN A 330 -11.56 13.69 9.77
C GLN A 330 -12.67 14.34 8.96
N SER A 331 -12.36 14.87 7.78
CA SER A 331 -13.39 15.42 6.88
C SER A 331 -14.23 14.33 6.18
N ALA A 332 -13.79 13.08 6.18
CA ALA A 332 -14.43 12.01 5.43
C ALA A 332 -15.76 11.55 6.06
N ASN A 333 -16.74 11.24 5.21
CA ASN A 333 -18.07 10.80 5.65
C ASN A 333 -18.04 9.55 6.54
N TRP A 334 -17.17 8.58 6.22
CA TRP A 334 -17.02 7.35 7.01
C TRP A 334 -16.52 7.64 8.42
N TYR A 335 -15.63 8.64 8.59
CA TYR A 335 -15.14 9.06 9.89
C TYR A 335 -16.25 9.73 10.70
N GLN A 336 -17.00 10.66 10.08
CA GLN A 336 -18.08 11.37 10.75
C GLN A 336 -19.17 10.40 11.26
N ARG A 337 -19.49 9.36 10.49
CA ARG A 337 -20.37 8.26 10.94
C ARG A 337 -19.78 7.54 12.15
N ALA A 338 -18.54 7.07 12.06
CA ALA A 338 -17.88 6.36 13.16
C ALA A 338 -17.83 7.19 14.45
N LYS A 339 -17.44 8.46 14.35
CA LYS A 339 -17.39 9.42 15.47
C LYS A 339 -18.76 9.61 16.11
N THR A 340 -19.80 9.76 15.30
CA THR A 340 -21.18 9.88 15.78
C THR A 340 -21.63 8.62 16.54
N SER A 341 -21.37 7.44 15.98
CA SER A 341 -21.73 6.16 16.62
C SER A 341 -21.01 5.93 17.95
N VAL A 342 -19.74 6.31 18.06
CA VAL A 342 -18.97 6.25 19.31
C VAL A 342 -19.54 7.20 20.36
N ASN A 343 -19.84 8.46 19.97
CA ASN A 343 -20.41 9.46 20.87
C ASN A 343 -21.79 9.04 21.40
N LEU A 344 -22.65 8.50 20.54
CA LEU A 344 -23.97 7.99 20.93
C LEU A 344 -23.85 6.84 21.93
N TRP A 345 -22.89 5.94 21.73
CA TRP A 345 -22.65 4.83 22.64
C TRP A 345 -22.17 5.30 24.02
N PHE A 346 -21.22 6.25 24.07
CA PHE A 346 -20.79 6.84 25.33
C PHE A 346 -21.93 7.53 26.07
N LYS A 347 -22.78 8.31 25.36
CA LYS A 347 -23.98 8.94 25.94
C LYS A 347 -24.95 7.90 26.52
N ARG A 348 -25.29 6.84 25.78
CA ARG A 348 -26.17 5.76 26.28
C ARG A 348 -25.60 5.05 27.51
N ARG A 349 -24.27 4.89 27.59
CA ARG A 349 -23.60 4.28 28.74
C ARG A 349 -23.57 5.18 29.98
N HIS A 350 -23.53 6.50 29.80
CA HIS A 350 -23.47 7.47 30.91
C HIS A 350 -24.86 7.92 31.38
N GLU A 351 -25.86 7.96 30.50
CA GLU A 351 -27.22 8.41 30.84
C GLU A 351 -28.08 7.32 31.52
N GLY A 352 -27.67 6.04 31.50
CA GLY A 352 -28.46 4.93 32.05
C GLY A 352 -29.85 4.78 31.39
N PRO A 353 -30.62 3.72 31.71
CA PRO A 353 -32.01 3.64 31.26
C PRO A 353 -32.84 4.75 31.95
N LYS A 354 -33.32 5.71 31.16
CA LYS A 354 -34.14 6.87 31.60
C LYS A 354 -35.45 6.51 32.31
N THR A 355 -35.84 5.24 32.33
CA THR A 355 -37.06 4.73 33.00
C THR A 355 -36.99 4.80 34.53
N SER A 356 -35.81 4.96 35.15
CA SER A 356 -35.69 4.84 36.61
C SER A 356 -36.03 6.11 37.42
N TYR A 357 -36.14 7.30 36.79
CA TYR A 357 -36.19 8.57 37.55
C TYR A 357 -37.59 9.01 38.01
N SER A 358 -38.68 8.52 37.40
CA SER A 358 -40.05 8.90 37.81
C SER A 358 -40.49 8.24 39.12
N VAL A 359 -39.88 7.11 39.50
CA VAL A 359 -40.29 6.28 40.65
C VAL A 359 -39.38 6.48 41.87
N LEU A 360 -38.25 7.19 41.71
CA LEU A 360 -37.30 7.50 42.80
C LEU A 360 -37.93 8.18 44.03
N PRO A 361 -38.89 9.12 43.89
CA PRO A 361 -39.54 9.72 45.07
C PRO A 361 -40.29 8.68 45.91
N GLU A 362 -40.85 7.65 45.27
CA GLU A 362 -41.67 6.62 45.92
C GLU A 362 -40.84 5.54 46.62
N ILE A 363 -39.62 5.27 46.13
CA ILE A 363 -38.69 4.29 46.74
C ILE A 363 -37.62 4.93 47.62
N LYS A 364 -37.64 6.26 47.79
CA LYS A 364 -36.62 7.03 48.52
C LYS A 364 -36.39 6.51 49.94
N GLY A 365 -37.47 6.17 50.66
CA GLY A 365 -37.37 5.62 52.02
C GLY A 365 -36.66 4.25 52.07
N ASP A 366 -36.89 3.40 51.07
CA ASP A 366 -36.22 2.09 50.98
C ASP A 366 -34.74 2.25 50.61
N VAL A 367 -34.43 3.18 49.70
CA VAL A 367 -33.04 3.50 49.31
C VAL A 367 -32.26 4.09 50.48
N GLU A 368 -32.81 5.05 51.23
CA GLU A 368 -32.17 5.62 52.42
C GLU A 368 -31.91 4.55 53.49
N LYS A 369 -32.87 3.64 53.69
CA LYS A 369 -32.69 2.52 54.62
C LYS A 369 -31.59 1.56 54.16
N LEU A 370 -31.54 1.23 52.87
CA LEU A 370 -30.48 0.41 52.28
C LEU A 370 -29.10 1.06 52.43
N GLU A 371 -28.97 2.36 52.16
CA GLU A 371 -27.71 3.08 52.29
C GLU A 371 -27.24 3.19 53.75
N ASN A 372 -28.15 3.40 54.69
CA ASN A 372 -27.83 3.47 56.12
C ASN A 372 -27.33 2.12 56.63
N GLU A 373 -28.01 1.03 56.28
CA GLU A 373 -27.58 -0.33 56.64
C GLU A 373 -26.28 -0.72 55.93
N PHE A 374 -26.08 -0.29 54.68
CA PHE A 374 -24.85 -0.51 53.93
C PHE A 374 -23.60 0.07 54.61
N LYS A 375 -23.73 1.28 55.16
CA LYS A 375 -22.66 1.98 55.90
C LYS A 375 -22.40 1.36 57.26
N ARG A 376 -23.44 0.85 57.92
CA ARG A 376 -23.38 0.29 59.28
C ARG A 376 -22.89 -1.16 59.32
N LEU A 377 -23.30 -1.98 58.35
CA LEU A 377 -23.10 -3.43 58.37
C LEU A 377 -21.85 -3.87 57.58
N ASN A 378 -21.20 -4.93 58.05
CA ASN A 378 -20.17 -5.60 57.26
C ASN A 378 -20.81 -6.34 56.06
N THR A 379 -19.98 -6.86 55.14
CA THR A 379 -20.47 -7.47 53.88
C THR A 379 -21.46 -8.61 54.11
N ASP A 380 -21.19 -9.50 55.08
CA ASP A 380 -22.04 -10.67 55.33
C ASP A 380 -23.35 -10.29 56.00
N GLU A 381 -23.30 -9.39 56.97
CA GLU A 381 -24.49 -8.82 57.63
C GLU A 381 -25.38 -8.05 56.64
N PHE A 382 -24.77 -7.26 55.75
CA PHE A 382 -25.49 -6.52 54.72
C PHE A 382 -26.19 -7.47 53.74
N LEU A 383 -25.53 -8.56 53.32
CA LEU A 383 -26.17 -9.57 52.46
C LEU A 383 -27.33 -10.28 53.18
N ARG A 384 -27.19 -10.61 54.47
CA ARG A 384 -28.29 -11.19 55.27
C ARG A 384 -29.48 -10.23 55.37
N PHE A 385 -29.21 -8.95 55.62
CA PHE A 385 -30.23 -7.91 55.62
C PHE A 385 -30.93 -7.80 54.27
N LEU A 386 -30.15 -7.71 53.18
CA LEU A 386 -30.65 -7.52 51.82
C LEU A 386 -31.61 -8.64 51.40
N TYR A 387 -31.24 -9.91 51.60
CA TYR A 387 -32.09 -11.04 51.23
C TYR A 387 -33.33 -11.18 52.12
N LYS A 388 -33.29 -10.68 53.36
CA LYS A 388 -34.45 -10.68 54.26
C LYS A 388 -35.43 -9.55 53.93
N ALA A 389 -34.91 -8.35 53.67
CA ALA A 389 -35.71 -7.16 53.42
C ALA A 389 -36.23 -7.07 51.98
N HIS A 390 -35.44 -7.52 51.01
CA HIS A 390 -35.72 -7.40 49.58
C HIS A 390 -35.43 -8.72 48.86
N PRO A 391 -36.17 -9.82 49.13
CA PRO A 391 -35.88 -11.12 48.53
C PRO A 391 -35.91 -11.06 46.98
N PRO A 392 -34.96 -11.72 46.29
CA PRO A 392 -34.93 -11.72 44.82
C PRO A 392 -36.22 -12.29 44.23
N ARG A 393 -36.75 -11.66 43.17
CA ARG A 393 -37.97 -12.12 42.48
C ARG A 393 -37.58 -13.00 41.29
N GLY A 394 -37.89 -14.30 41.37
CA GLY A 394 -37.66 -15.25 40.27
C GLY A 394 -37.16 -16.62 40.75
N ASN A 395 -37.07 -17.58 39.84
CA ASN A 395 -36.59 -18.95 40.09
C ASN A 395 -35.05 -18.98 40.25
N THR A 396 -34.54 -18.17 41.16
CA THR A 396 -33.13 -18.12 41.54
C THR A 396 -32.92 -19.17 42.63
N GLY A 397 -32.27 -20.27 42.29
CA GLY A 397 -32.00 -21.39 43.20
C GLY A 397 -31.52 -20.91 44.58
N SER A 398 -32.13 -21.50 45.61
CA SER A 398 -31.85 -21.33 47.04
C SER A 398 -30.47 -20.70 47.31
N PHE A 399 -30.44 -19.42 47.65
CA PHE A 399 -29.26 -18.84 48.31
C PHE A 399 -29.34 -19.23 49.78
N SER A 400 -28.58 -20.25 50.19
CA SER A 400 -28.54 -20.65 51.59
C SER A 400 -27.65 -19.69 52.37
N LEU A 401 -28.25 -18.91 53.26
CA LEU A 401 -27.57 -17.97 54.16
C LEU A 401 -26.57 -18.67 55.11
N SER A 402 -26.62 -20.02 55.18
CA SER A 402 -25.68 -20.87 55.91
C SER A 402 -24.28 -20.94 55.30
N GLU A 403 -24.05 -20.36 54.10
CA GLU A 403 -22.75 -20.35 53.42
C GLU A 403 -21.87 -19.13 53.76
N LEU A 404 -22.36 -18.19 54.57
CA LEU A 404 -21.74 -16.87 54.81
C LEU A 404 -20.64 -16.82 55.90
N ASP A 405 -20.10 -17.95 56.35
CA ASP A 405 -19.01 -17.95 57.35
C ASP A 405 -17.63 -18.02 56.67
N GLY A 406 -16.96 -16.86 56.60
CA GLY A 406 -15.54 -16.69 56.23
C GLY A 406 -15.31 -15.84 54.96
N GLY A 407 -14.37 -14.88 55.03
CA GLY A 407 -14.15 -13.82 54.02
C GLY A 407 -13.97 -14.27 52.56
N THR A 408 -13.45 -15.47 52.30
CA THR A 408 -13.34 -16.04 50.93
C THR A 408 -14.72 -16.40 50.35
N LYS A 409 -15.70 -16.75 51.19
CA LYS A 409 -17.09 -17.06 50.78
C LYS A 409 -17.91 -15.80 50.55
N SER A 410 -17.60 -14.70 51.26
CA SER A 410 -18.25 -13.40 51.10
C SER A 410 -18.12 -12.84 49.67
N ARG A 411 -16.96 -13.02 49.02
CA ARG A 411 -16.75 -12.58 47.62
C ARG A 411 -17.63 -13.34 46.63
N ILE A 412 -17.79 -14.64 46.82
CA ILE A 412 -18.65 -15.50 45.98
C ILE A 412 -20.12 -15.12 46.23
N ALA A 413 -20.50 -14.88 47.49
CA ALA A 413 -21.84 -14.46 47.87
C ALA A 413 -22.22 -13.10 47.27
N VAL A 414 -21.32 -12.11 47.28
CA VAL A 414 -21.55 -10.80 46.63
C VAL A 414 -21.73 -10.95 45.12
N ARG A 415 -20.95 -11.81 44.44
CA ARG A 415 -21.13 -12.08 43.00
C ARG A 415 -22.47 -12.75 42.69
N LYS A 416 -22.91 -13.67 43.54
CA LYS A 416 -24.23 -14.33 43.41
C LYS A 416 -25.36 -13.33 43.63
N ALA A 417 -25.23 -12.45 44.63
CA ALA A 417 -26.16 -11.34 44.85
C ALA A 417 -26.19 -10.37 43.67
N LEU A 418 -25.04 -9.98 43.12
CA LEU A 418 -24.96 -9.12 41.93
C LEU A 418 -25.71 -9.73 40.74
N ARG A 419 -25.65 -11.06 40.57
CA ARG A 419 -26.43 -11.76 39.52
C ARG A 419 -27.93 -11.71 39.80
N HIS A 420 -28.35 -11.92 41.04
CA HIS A 420 -29.77 -11.93 41.41
C HIS A 420 -30.43 -10.56 41.28
N TYR A 421 -29.73 -9.48 41.61
CA TYR A 421 -30.28 -8.11 41.57
C TYR A 421 -29.88 -7.31 40.33
N HIS A 422 -29.14 -7.90 39.38
CA HIS A 422 -28.72 -7.19 38.16
C HIS A 422 -29.95 -6.67 37.39
N PRO A 423 -29.97 -5.39 36.96
CA PRO A 423 -31.09 -4.83 36.21
C PRO A 423 -31.46 -5.63 34.96
N ASP A 424 -30.48 -6.15 34.21
CA ASP A 424 -30.71 -6.96 33.00
C ASP A 424 -31.52 -8.25 33.25
N HIS A 425 -31.49 -8.79 34.47
CA HIS A 425 -32.26 -9.99 34.85
C HIS A 425 -33.60 -9.64 35.53
N ASN A 426 -33.80 -8.38 35.90
CA ASN A 426 -34.99 -7.88 36.61
C ASN A 426 -35.74 -6.84 35.75
N THR A 427 -35.82 -7.10 34.45
CA THR A 427 -36.51 -6.26 33.45
C THR A 427 -38.01 -6.57 33.33
N VAL A 428 -38.46 -7.71 33.86
CA VAL A 428 -39.86 -8.16 33.85
C VAL A 428 -40.40 -8.04 35.27
N GLY A 429 -40.88 -6.86 35.65
CA GLY A 429 -41.40 -6.56 36.98
C GLY A 429 -42.00 -5.15 37.08
N ASP A 430 -42.49 -4.79 38.27
CA ASP A 430 -42.93 -3.42 38.59
C ASP A 430 -41.73 -2.46 38.53
N ASP A 431 -41.92 -1.27 37.96
CA ASP A 431 -40.88 -0.25 37.76
C ASP A 431 -40.16 0.11 39.08
N LYS A 432 -40.89 0.02 40.22
CA LYS A 432 -40.32 0.16 41.57
C LYS A 432 -39.23 -0.87 41.87
N TRP A 433 -39.46 -2.12 41.51
CA TRP A 433 -38.52 -3.22 41.75
C TRP A 433 -37.28 -3.07 40.87
N THR A 434 -37.45 -2.73 39.59
CA THR A 434 -36.33 -2.52 38.67
C THR A 434 -35.45 -1.34 39.11
N ALA A 435 -36.07 -0.25 39.57
CA ALA A 435 -35.35 0.90 40.13
C ALA A 435 -34.58 0.52 41.41
N LEU A 436 -35.22 -0.22 42.33
CA LEU A 436 -34.60 -0.67 43.57
C LEU A 436 -33.44 -1.65 43.32
N CYS A 437 -33.57 -2.58 42.38
CA CYS A 437 -32.51 -3.48 41.91
C CYS A 437 -31.29 -2.69 41.38
N GLY A 438 -31.54 -1.57 40.70
CA GLY A 438 -30.50 -0.64 40.26
C GLY A 438 -29.68 -0.09 41.43
N GLU A 439 -30.34 0.41 42.47
CA GLU A 439 -29.65 0.94 43.66
C GLU A 439 -28.95 -0.15 44.48
N ILE A 440 -29.58 -1.31 44.67
CA ILE A 440 -28.95 -2.48 45.31
C ILE A 440 -27.67 -2.90 44.57
N THR A 441 -27.71 -2.93 43.24
CA THR A 441 -26.55 -3.31 42.42
C THR A 441 -25.40 -2.32 42.57
N LYS A 442 -25.68 -1.00 42.67
CA LYS A 442 -24.63 0.02 42.92
C LYS A 442 -23.93 -0.23 44.26
N LEU A 443 -24.69 -0.50 45.32
CA LEU A 443 -24.15 -0.79 46.64
C LEU A 443 -23.33 -2.09 46.65
N LEU A 444 -23.84 -3.16 46.05
CA LEU A 444 -23.12 -4.43 45.94
C LEU A 444 -21.82 -4.31 45.13
N LEU A 445 -21.79 -3.48 44.08
CA LEU A 445 -20.57 -3.19 43.32
C LEU A 445 -19.51 -2.47 44.17
N GLN A 446 -19.92 -1.61 45.10
CA GLN A 446 -18.99 -0.95 46.03
C GLN A 446 -18.36 -1.96 47.02
N LYS A 447 -19.16 -2.85 47.63
CA LYS A 447 -18.61 -3.91 48.51
C LYS A 447 -17.75 -4.90 47.71
N HIS A 448 -18.12 -5.24 46.47
CA HIS A 448 -17.27 -6.08 45.61
C HIS A 448 -15.91 -5.42 45.32
N ARG A 449 -15.83 -4.10 45.19
CA ARG A 449 -14.57 -3.37 45.00
C ARG A 449 -13.73 -3.30 46.29
N GLY A 450 -14.36 -3.11 47.44
CA GLY A 450 -13.69 -3.12 48.74
C GLY A 450 -13.08 -4.49 49.09
N VAL A 451 -13.80 -5.58 48.81
CA VAL A 451 -13.34 -6.97 49.03
C VAL A 451 -12.24 -7.41 48.02
N VAL A 452 -11.85 -6.56 47.07
CA VAL A 452 -10.74 -6.82 46.12
C VAL A 452 -9.45 -6.13 46.56
N GLN A 453 -9.52 -5.22 47.55
CA GLN A 453 -8.37 -4.47 48.08
C GLN A 453 -7.90 -4.94 49.47
N GLU A 454 -8.68 -5.79 50.15
CA GLU A 454 -8.25 -6.66 51.26
C GLU A 454 -7.81 -8.03 50.71
#